data_AF-A0A0B7C3Q8-F1
#
_entry.id   AF-A0A0B7C3Q8-F1
#
_cell.length_a   1.000
_cell.length_b   1.000
_cell.length_c   1.000
_cell.angle_alpha   90.00
_cell.angle_beta   90.00
_cell.angle_gamma   90.00
#
_symmetry.space_group_name_H-M   'P 1'
#
loop_
_entity.id
_entity.type
_entity.pdbx_description
1 polymer ?
#
loop_
_entity_poly.entity_id
_entity_poly.type
_entity_poly.pdbx_seq_one_letter_code
_entity_poly.pdbx_strand_id
1 'polypeptide(L)' 'PMVPGVPPREASDRLIIYQNTFDTLQRKYTTYTGGEELFGLSVSSYPKLMQIKKELNLLQKLYGLYNSVIDTVHGYYDIL' A
#
# COMPACT_ATOMS: atom_id res chain seq x y z
N PRO A 1 4.90 4.88 7.33
CA PRO A 1 3.80 3.97 7.72
C PRO A 1 4.15 3.00 8.85
N MET A 2 5.37 2.44 8.88
CA MET A 2 5.82 1.46 9.90
C MET A 2 6.61 2.09 11.06
N VAL A 3 6.19 3.26 11.56
CA VAL A 3 6.88 3.93 12.67
C VAL A 3 6.20 3.52 13.98
N PRO A 4 6.93 3.02 14.99
CA PRO A 4 6.35 2.66 16.28
C PRO A 4 5.78 3.90 16.97
N GLY A 5 4.62 3.74 17.63
CA GLY A 5 3.96 4.81 18.40
C GLY A 5 3.04 5.74 17.61
N VAL A 6 2.84 5.51 16.31
CA VAL A 6 1.86 6.28 15.51
C VAL A 6 0.45 5.73 15.73
N PRO A 7 -0.59 6.58 15.95
CA PRO A 7 -1.97 6.14 16.05
C PRO A 7 -2.40 5.36 14.79
N PRO A 8 -3.17 4.26 14.92
CA PRO A 8 -3.55 3.43 13.78
C PRO A 8 -4.26 4.17 12.64
N ARG A 9 -5.08 5.18 12.98
CA ARG A 9 -5.78 6.02 11.99
C ARG A 9 -4.81 6.87 11.18
N GLU A 10 -3.86 7.51 11.85
CA GLU A 10 -2.81 8.29 11.19
C GLU A 10 -1.86 7.38 10.37
N ALA A 11 -1.58 6.18 10.85
CA ALA A 11 -0.81 5.18 10.12
C ALA A 11 -1.52 4.72 8.84
N SER A 12 -2.86 4.59 8.90
CA SER A 12 -3.72 4.31 7.74
C SER A 12 -3.67 5.44 6.72
N ASP A 13 -3.80 6.70 7.14
CA ASP A 13 -3.72 7.86 6.23
C ASP A 13 -2.35 7.96 5.55
N ARG A 14 -1.28 7.75 6.32
CA ARG A 14 0.09 7.68 5.78
C ARG A 14 0.23 6.52 4.79
N LEU A 15 -0.38 5.36 5.05
CA LEU A 15 -0.35 4.22 4.13
C LEU A 15 -0.99 4.58 2.78
N ILE A 16 -2.14 5.27 2.78
CA ILE A 16 -2.83 5.68 1.54
C ILE A 16 -1.94 6.58 0.69
N ILE A 17 -1.27 7.57 1.29
CA ILE A 17 -0.34 8.46 0.59
C ILE A 17 0.80 7.64 -0.04
N TYR A 18 1.41 6.74 0.73
CA TYR A 18 2.47 5.86 0.23
C TYR A 18 1.97 4.96 -0.91
N GLN A 19 0.77 4.41 -0.82
CA GLN A 19 0.16 3.59 -1.87
C GLN A 19 0.06 4.36 -3.19
N ASN A 20 -0.45 5.60 -3.15
CA ASN A 20 -0.57 6.46 -4.34
C ASN A 20 0.79 6.76 -4.99
N THR A 21 1.82 6.99 -4.17
CA THR A 21 3.19 7.20 -4.69
C THR A 21 3.75 5.92 -5.31
N PHE A 22 3.49 4.77 -4.70
CA PHE A 22 3.90 3.47 -5.21
C PHE A 22 3.21 3.13 -6.52
N ASP A 23 1.91 3.40 -6.66
CA ASP A 23 1.18 3.15 -7.90
C ASP A 23 1.72 3.97 -9.07
N THR A 24 2.15 5.22 -8.80
CA THR A 24 2.83 6.05 -9.80
C THR A 24 4.15 5.43 -10.25
N LEU A 25 4.94 4.92 -9.30
CA LEU A 25 6.20 4.21 -9.61
C LEU A 25 5.94 2.91 -10.37
N GLN A 26 4.95 2.14 -9.97
CA GLN A 26 4.55 0.89 -10.60
C GLN A 26 4.12 1.10 -12.06
N ARG A 27 3.38 2.17 -12.35
CA ARG A 27 3.02 2.54 -13.73
C ARG A 27 4.25 2.82 -14.57
N LYS A 28 5.20 3.62 -14.06
CA LYS A 28 6.46 3.89 -14.75
C LYS A 28 7.24 2.62 -15.03
N TYR A 29 7.36 1.74 -14.03
CA TYR A 29 7.98 0.44 -14.19
C TYR A 29 7.32 -0.37 -15.31
N THR A 30 6.00 -0.50 -15.32
CA THR A 30 5.28 -1.21 -16.40
C THR A 30 5.55 -0.60 -17.78
N THR A 31 5.56 0.74 -17.90
CA THR A 31 5.86 1.41 -19.17
C THR A 31 7.30 1.17 -19.62
N TYR A 32 8.27 1.23 -18.71
CA TYR A 32 9.68 1.00 -19.04
C TYR A 32 9.94 -0.44 -19.42
N THR A 33 9.43 -1.41 -18.66
CA THR A 33 9.56 -2.84 -19.00
C THR A 33 8.90 -3.16 -20.33
N GLY A 34 7.71 -2.62 -20.62
CA GLY A 34 7.08 -2.79 -21.92
C GLY A 34 7.89 -2.17 -23.07
N GLY A 35 8.60 -1.05 -22.81
CA GLY A 35 9.55 -0.48 -23.76
C GLY A 35 10.81 -1.34 -23.94
N GLU A 36 11.40 -1.84 -22.85
CA GLU A 36 12.54 -2.75 -22.90
C GLU A 36 12.20 -3.99 -23.75
N GLU A 37 11.04 -4.60 -23.54
CA GLU A 37 10.56 -5.74 -24.34
C GLU A 37 10.36 -5.36 -25.82
N LEU A 38 9.72 -4.21 -26.10
CA LEU A 38 9.46 -3.75 -27.46
C LEU A 38 10.74 -3.50 -28.27
N PHE A 39 11.77 -2.95 -27.63
CA PHE A 39 13.05 -2.64 -28.25
C PHE A 39 14.07 -3.79 -28.12
N GLY A 40 13.70 -4.92 -27.52
CA GLY A 40 14.57 -6.09 -27.35
C GLY A 40 15.74 -5.88 -26.39
N LEU A 41 15.60 -4.96 -25.42
CA LEU A 41 16.56 -4.73 -24.35
C LEU A 41 16.41 -5.78 -23.25
N SER A 42 17.46 -5.98 -22.45
CA SER A 42 17.39 -6.86 -21.28
C SER A 42 16.40 -6.29 -20.27
N VAL A 43 15.35 -7.05 -19.96
CA VAL A 43 14.34 -6.65 -18.97
C VAL A 43 14.97 -6.55 -17.59
N SER A 44 14.92 -5.35 -17.01
CA SER A 44 15.48 -5.08 -15.68
C SER A 44 14.52 -5.57 -14.59
N SER A 45 14.91 -6.59 -13.82
CA SER A 45 14.10 -7.09 -12.70
C SER A 45 14.35 -6.28 -11.42
N TYR A 46 13.27 -5.77 -10.81
CA TYR A 46 13.32 -5.04 -9.53
C TYR A 46 12.61 -5.83 -8.43
N PRO A 47 13.27 -6.84 -7.81
CA PRO A 47 12.63 -7.68 -6.79
C PRO A 47 12.14 -6.88 -5.58
N LYS A 48 12.79 -5.76 -5.25
CA LYS A 48 12.38 -4.88 -4.16
C LYS A 48 11.01 -4.23 -4.39
N LEU A 49 10.65 -3.91 -5.64
CA LEU A 49 9.34 -3.36 -5.99
C LEU A 49 8.23 -4.36 -5.65
N MET A 50 8.49 -5.64 -5.93
CA MET A 50 7.58 -6.76 -5.65
C MET A 50 7.44 -7.03 -4.15
N GLN A 51 8.52 -6.89 -3.37
CA GLN A 51 8.48 -6.96 -1.91
C GLN A 51 7.64 -5.84 -1.31
N ILE A 52 7.89 -4.59 -1.72
CA ILE A 52 7.15 -3.42 -1.24
C ILE A 52 5.65 -3.56 -1.55
N LYS A 53 5.29 -4.04 -2.76
CA LYS A 53 3.89 -4.33 -3.10
C LYS A 53 3.23 -5.33 -2.14
N LYS A 54 3.95 -6.37 -1.73
CA LYS A 54 3.43 -7.36 -0.77
C LYS A 54 3.26 -6.74 0.62
N GLU A 55 4.26 -5.99 1.08
CA GLU A 55 4.23 -5.30 2.37
C GLU A 55 3.06 -4.30 2.45
N LEU A 56 2.86 -3.49 1.41
CA LEU A 56 1.73 -2.54 1.33
C LEU A 56 0.37 -3.25 1.40
N ASN A 57 0.20 -4.37 0.69
CA ASN A 57 -1.04 -5.17 0.77
C ASN A 57 -1.30 -5.71 2.18
N LEU A 58 -0.26 -6.17 2.88
CA LEU A 58 -0.41 -6.66 4.25
C LEU A 58 -0.82 -5.53 5.21
N LEU A 59 -0.19 -4.36 5.08
CA LEU A 59 -0.54 -3.18 5.87
C LEU A 59 -1.97 -2.73 5.60
N GLN A 60 -2.42 -2.76 4.34
CA GLN A 60 -3.79 -2.38 3.98
C GLN A 60 -4.81 -3.29 4.66
N LYS A 61 -4.58 -4.61 4.66
CA LYS A 61 -5.45 -5.57 5.35
C LYS A 61 -5.48 -5.33 6.86
N LEU A 62 -4.32 -5.08 7.45
CA LEU A 62 -4.19 -4.86 8.90
C LEU A 62 -4.94 -3.61 9.35
N TYR A 63 -4.65 -2.46 8.74
CA TYR A 63 -5.31 -1.21 9.13
C TYR A 63 -6.77 -1.15 8.70
N GLY A 64 -7.13 -1.78 7.57
CA GLY A 64 -8.52 -1.92 7.16
C GLY A 64 -9.34 -2.72 8.18
N LEU A 65 -8.82 -3.84 8.67
CA LEU A 65 -9.47 -4.62 9.72
C LEU A 65 -9.59 -3.82 11.02
N TYR A 66 -8.51 -3.16 11.44
CA TYR A 66 -8.52 -2.33 12.65
C TYR A 66 -9.62 -1.26 12.59
N ASN A 67 -9.67 -0.50 11.50
CA ASN A 67 -10.68 0.55 11.33
C ASN A 67 -12.10 -0.05 11.35
N SER A 68 -12.32 -1.17 10.67
CA SER A 68 -13.62 -1.85 10.68
C SER A 68 -14.06 -2.27 12.08
N VAL A 69 -13.16 -2.79 12.92
CA VAL A 69 -13.49 -3.17 14.30
C VAL A 69 -13.85 -1.93 15.12
N ILE A 70 -13.05 -0.87 15.02
CA ILE A 70 -13.32 0.39 15.74
C ILE A 70 -14.67 0.98 15.34
N ASP A 71 -14.98 1.04 14.05
CA ASP A 71 -16.24 1.57 13.55
C ASP A 71 -17.43 0.73 14.04
N THR A 72 -17.30 -0.60 14.07
CA THR A 72 -18.36 -1.47 14.60
C THR A 72 -18.59 -1.25 16.10
N VAL A 73 -17.52 -1.12 16.88
CA VAL A 73 -17.59 -0.89 18.33
C VAL A 73 -18.21 0.47 18.64
N HIS A 74 -17.78 1.53 17.95
CA HIS A 74 -18.39 2.86 18.10
C HIS A 74 -19.87 2.84 17.73
N GLY A 75 -20.26 2.14 16.66
CA GLY A 75 -21.66 1.98 16.28
C GLY A 75 -22.52 1.33 17.38
N TYR A 76 -21.97 0.40 18.17
CA TYR A 76 -22.68 -0.14 19.34
C TYR A 76 -22.87 0.89 20.45
N TYR A 77 -21.89 1.77 20.67
CA TYR A 77 -21.98 2.83 21.68
C TYR A 77 -22.96 3.95 21.31
N ASP A 78 -23.13 4.25 20.01
CA ASP A 78 -24.08 5.27 19.56
C ASP A 78 -25.56 4.84 19.63
N ILE A 79 -25.82 3.53 19.74
CA ILE A 79 -27.17 2.95 19.84
C ILE A 79 -27.64 2.86 21.32
N LEU A 80 -26.72 3.00 22.28
CA LEU A 80 -26.97 2.88 23.72
C LEU A 80 -27.18 4.24 24.39
#